data_AF-J6DSU5-F1
#
_entry.id   AF-J6DSU5-F1
#
_cell.length_a   1.000
_cell.length_b   1.000
_cell.length_c   1.000
_cell.angle_alpha   90.00
_cell.angle_beta   90.00
_cell.angle_gamma   90.00
#
_symmetry.space_group_name_H-M   'P 1'
#
loop_
_entity.id
_entity.type
_entity.pdbx_description
1 polymer ?
#
loop_
_entity_poly.entity_id
_entity_poly.type
_entity_poly.pdbx_seq_one_letter_code
_entity_poly.pdbx_strand_id
1 'polypeptide(L)'
;MTIEELIDLQEAGSRARVLGLKAHENPYLAAHRMPTDDAGGLGDWLARHDAWKFGWEAEDASREGRITTYVKTLISVAKSSAADG
;
A
#
# COMPACT_ATOMS: atom_id res chain seq x y z
N MET A 1 -19.62 -9.53 1.70
CA MET A 1 -18.74 -8.35 1.57
C MET A 1 -19.51 -7.13 1.10
N THR A 2 -19.29 -5.97 1.72
CA THR A 2 -19.85 -4.66 1.30
C THR A 2 -18.79 -3.76 0.68
N ILE A 3 -19.22 -2.62 0.09
CA ILE A 3 -18.30 -1.65 -0.51
C ILE A 3 -17.44 -0.97 0.56
N GLU A 4 -18.02 -0.66 1.72
CA GLU A 4 -17.34 -0.03 2.85
C GLU A 4 -16.20 -0.93 3.38
N GLU A 5 -16.47 -2.23 3.50
CA GLU A 5 -15.45 -3.20 3.90
C GLU A 5 -14.28 -3.26 2.90
N LEU A 6 -14.56 -3.12 1.60
CA LEU A 6 -13.52 -3.08 0.57
C LEU A 6 -12.69 -1.78 0.66
N ILE A 7 -13.32 -0.64 0.97
CA ILE A 7 -12.63 0.64 1.15
C ILE A 7 -11.69 0.57 2.36
N ASP A 8 -12.15 0.05 3.50
CA ASP A 8 -11.33 -0.11 4.70
C ASP A 8 -10.08 -0.96 4.44
N LEU A 9 -10.22 -1.99 3.61
CA LEU A 9 -9.11 -2.87 3.21
C LEU A 9 -8.13 -2.18 2.26
N GLN A 10 -8.62 -1.40 1.30
CA GLN A 10 -7.77 -0.55 0.46
C GLN A 10 -6.99 0.47 1.30
N GLU A 11 -7.64 1.13 2.25
CA GLU A 11 -6.94 2.04 3.15
C GLU A 11 -5.89 1.33 4.01
N ALA A 12 -6.19 0.12 4.49
CA ALA A 12 -5.23 -0.69 5.23
C ALA A 12 -4.02 -1.06 4.37
N GLY A 13 -4.21 -1.39 3.09
CA GLY A 13 -3.14 -1.63 2.12
C GLY A 13 -2.28 -0.40 1.88
N SER A 14 -2.89 0.76 1.67
CA SER A 14 -2.19 2.04 1.52
C SER A 14 -1.35 2.36 2.77
N ARG A 15 -1.94 2.27 3.98
CA ARG A 15 -1.20 2.48 5.23
C ARG A 15 -0.03 1.51 5.39
N ALA A 16 -0.21 0.24 4.99
CA ALA A 16 0.88 -0.73 5.04
C ALA A 16 2.05 -0.32 4.15
N ARG A 17 1.78 0.17 2.93
CA ARG A 17 2.81 0.70 2.04
C ARG A 17 3.52 1.93 2.63
N VAL A 18 2.77 2.84 3.24
CA VAL A 18 3.30 4.02 3.95
C VAL A 18 4.27 3.61 5.06
N LEU A 19 3.93 2.56 5.81
CA LEU A 19 4.76 2.01 6.89
C LEU A 19 5.97 1.18 6.40
N GLY A 20 6.11 0.99 5.09
CA GLY A 20 7.25 0.29 4.47
C GLY A 20 7.08 -1.22 4.35
N LEU A 21 5.90 -1.76 4.66
CA LEU A 21 5.58 -3.18 4.46
C LEU A 21 5.59 -3.51 2.96
N LYS A 22 5.99 -4.74 2.63
CA LYS A 22 6.02 -5.27 1.26
C LYS A 22 4.67 -5.83 0.87
N ALA A 23 4.39 -5.88 -0.43
CA ALA A 23 3.13 -6.42 -0.96
C ALA A 23 2.87 -7.89 -0.50
N HIS A 24 3.93 -8.69 -0.33
CA HIS A 24 3.81 -10.07 0.14
C HIS A 24 3.50 -10.21 1.64
N GLU A 25 3.50 -9.09 2.39
CA GLU A 25 3.04 -9.03 3.78
C GLU A 25 1.53 -8.81 3.86
N ASN A 26 0.81 -8.93 2.74
CA ASN A 26 -0.65 -8.92 2.71
C ASN A 26 -1.19 -9.98 3.70
N PRO A 27 -2.00 -9.59 4.69
CA PRO A 27 -2.51 -10.49 5.71
C PRO A 27 -3.38 -11.63 5.16
N TYR A 28 -3.86 -11.48 3.92
CA TYR A 28 -4.64 -12.49 3.20
C TYR A 28 -3.77 -13.38 2.30
N LEU A 29 -2.44 -13.36 2.42
CA LEU A 29 -1.58 -14.41 1.85
C LEU A 29 -1.30 -15.55 2.84
N ALA A 30 -1.67 -15.36 4.11
CA ALA A 30 -1.42 -16.34 5.14
C ALA A 30 -2.32 -17.57 4.97
N ALA A 31 -1.73 -18.72 4.63
CA ALA A 31 -2.44 -19.96 4.33
C ALA A 31 -3.41 -20.42 5.43
N HIS A 32 -3.12 -20.12 6.70
CA HIS A 32 -4.00 -20.44 7.83
C HIS A 32 -5.32 -19.62 7.86
N ARG A 33 -5.43 -18.60 7.01
CA ARG A 33 -6.64 -17.79 6.83
C ARG A 33 -7.40 -18.14 5.55
N MET A 34 -6.86 -19.04 4.73
CA MET A 34 -7.53 -19.48 3.52
C MET A 34 -8.68 -20.43 3.91
N PRO A 35 -9.92 -20.18 3.45
CA PRO A 35 -11.04 -21.10 3.69
C PRO A 35 -10.75 -22.45 3.03
N THR A 36 -10.93 -23.54 3.77
CA THR A 36 -10.64 -24.91 3.26
C THR A 36 -11.83 -25.58 2.58
N ASP A 37 -13.08 -25.20 2.90
CA ASP A 37 -14.25 -26.04 2.59
C ASP A 37 -15.46 -25.31 1.96
N ASP A 38 -15.41 -24.00 1.70
CA ASP A 38 -16.53 -23.25 1.12
C ASP A 38 -16.11 -22.33 -0.04
N ALA A 39 -16.76 -22.49 -1.19
CA ALA A 39 -16.55 -21.69 -2.38
C ALA A 39 -16.97 -20.22 -2.19
N GLY A 40 -18.00 -19.97 -1.35
CA GLY A 40 -18.39 -18.61 -0.96
C GLY A 40 -17.30 -17.93 -0.13
N GLY A 41 -16.77 -18.64 0.87
CA GLY A 41 -15.62 -18.20 1.65
C GLY A 41 -14.39 -17.90 0.80
N LEU A 42 -14.09 -18.71 -0.22
CA LEU A 42 -12.94 -18.48 -1.10
C LEU A 42 -13.07 -17.18 -1.89
N GLY A 43 -14.27 -16.90 -2.43
CA GLY A 43 -14.55 -15.65 -3.13
C GLY A 43 -14.38 -14.43 -2.22
N ASP A 44 -14.90 -14.49 -0.99
CA ASP A 44 -14.74 -13.42 -0.01
C ASP A 44 -13.27 -13.24 0.42
N TRP A 45 -12.50 -14.31 0.52
CA TRP A 45 -11.08 -14.24 0.84
C TRP A 45 -10.27 -13.58 -0.29
N LEU A 46 -10.54 -13.94 -1.55
CA LEU A 46 -9.89 -13.34 -2.72
C LEU A 46 -10.19 -11.85 -2.83
N ALA A 47 -11.44 -11.44 -2.66
CA ALA A 47 -11.78 -10.03 -2.74
C ALA A 47 -11.17 -9.20 -1.59
N ARG A 48 -10.95 -9.78 -0.40
CA ARG A 48 -10.18 -9.11 0.67
C ARG A 48 -8.70 -8.98 0.33
N HIS A 49 -8.10 -10.04 -0.23
CA HIS A 49 -6.73 -10.02 -0.73
C HIS A 49 -6.54 -8.92 -1.78
N ASP A 50 -7.44 -8.86 -2.77
CA ASP A 50 -7.35 -7.94 -3.89
C ASP A 50 -7.57 -6.49 -3.46
N ALA A 51 -8.52 -6.23 -2.56
CA ALA A 51 -8.75 -4.89 -2.01
C ALA A 51 -7.53 -4.34 -1.27
N TRP A 52 -6.93 -5.15 -0.39
CA TRP A 52 -5.71 -4.75 0.32
C TRP A 52 -4.55 -4.51 -0.66
N LYS A 53 -4.37 -5.42 -1.62
CA LYS A 53 -3.30 -5.31 -2.63
C LYS A 53 -3.46 -4.05 -3.47
N PHE A 54 -4.68 -3.74 -3.92
CA PHE A 54 -4.98 -2.55 -4.69
C PHE A 54 -4.57 -1.27 -3.95
N GLY A 55 -4.94 -1.15 -2.67
CA GLY A 55 -4.56 0.01 -1.86
C GLY A 55 -3.05 0.17 -1.67
N TRP A 56 -2.34 -0.94 -1.51
CA TRP A 56 -0.88 -0.96 -1.44
C TRP A 56 -0.24 -0.48 -2.76
N GLU A 57 -0.70 -1.01 -3.90
CA GLU A 57 -0.17 -0.68 -5.24
C GLU A 57 -0.48 0.76 -5.63
N ALA A 58 -1.67 1.27 -5.30
CA ALA A 58 -2.04 2.67 -5.53
C ALA A 58 -1.12 3.64 -4.78
N GLU A 59 -0.81 3.34 -3.51
CA GLU A 59 0.13 4.14 -2.72
C GLU A 59 1.57 4.04 -3.26
N ASP A 60 1.99 2.86 -3.71
CA ASP A 60 3.33 2.67 -4.30
C ASP A 60 3.49 3.47 -5.59
N ALA A 61 2.52 3.35 -6.51
CA ALA A 61 2.51 4.10 -7.77
C ALA A 61 2.47 5.63 -7.55
N SER A 62 1.71 6.10 -6.54
CA SER A 62 1.70 7.52 -6.15
C SER A 62 3.10 8.02 -5.75
N ARG A 63 3.90 7.19 -5.07
CA ARG A 63 5.25 7.54 -4.61
C ARG A 63 6.30 7.52 -5.71
N GLU A 64 6.16 6.62 -6.67
CA GLU A 64 6.99 6.62 -7.89
C GLU A 64 6.86 7.96 -8.66
N GLY A 65 5.76 8.69 -8.43
CA GLY A 65 5.44 10.01 -8.97
C GLY A 65 6.37 11.20 -8.64
N ARG A 66 7.58 11.00 -8.11
CA ARG A 66 8.68 11.99 -7.97
C ARG A 66 8.64 12.96 -6.78
N ILE A 67 7.71 12.86 -5.83
CA ILE A 67 7.69 13.79 -4.67
C ILE A 67 8.98 13.67 -3.85
N THR A 68 9.46 12.46 -3.56
CA THR A 68 10.65 12.26 -2.73
C THR A 68 11.92 12.77 -3.41
N THR A 69 12.05 12.54 -4.72
CA THR A 69 13.18 13.07 -5.51
C THR A 69 13.13 14.59 -5.60
N TYR A 70 11.94 15.15 -5.85
CA TYR A 70 11.73 16.59 -5.91
C TYR A 70 12.07 17.27 -4.57
N VAL A 71 11.58 16.73 -3.44
CA VAL A 71 11.89 17.24 -2.10
C VAL A 71 13.39 17.14 -1.80
N LYS A 72 14.05 16.03 -2.15
CA LYS A 72 15.51 15.90 -2.00
C LYS A 72 16.27 16.95 -2.80
N THR A 73 15.86 17.21 -4.05
CA THR A 73 16.45 18.26 -4.88
C THR A 73 16.28 19.64 -4.24
N LEU A 74 15.09 19.99 -3.76
CA LEU A 74 14.83 21.26 -3.09
C LEU A 74 15.72 21.46 -1.85
N ILE A 75 15.85 20.44 -0.99
CA ILE A 75 16.70 20.50 0.20
C ILE A 75 18.17 20.68 -0.19
N SER A 76 18.63 20.00 -1.25
CA SER A 76 20.01 20.12 -1.73
C SER A 76 20.32 21.53 -2.24
N VAL A 77 19.41 22.13 -3.01
CA VAL A 77 19.55 23.51 -3.52
C VAL A 77 19.61 24.51 -2.37
N ALA A 78 18.74 24.38 -1.36
CA ALA A 78 18.73 25.26 -0.19
C ALA A 78 20.05 25.17 0.61
N LYS A 79 20.63 23.97 0.74
CA LYS A 79 21.93 23.78 1.41
C LYS A 79 23.09 24.43 0.67
N SER A 80 23.16 24.31 -0.66
CA SER A 80 24.21 24.95 -1.45
C SER A 80 24.14 26.47 -1.37
N SER A 81 22.94 27.04 -1.40
CA SER A 81 22.74 28.49 -1.33
C SER A 81 23.08 29.10 0.03
N ALA A 82 23.18 28.30 1.09
CA ALA A 82 23.55 28.75 2.44
C ALA A 82 25.05 28.64 2.74
N ALA A 83 25.82 27.94 1.91
CA ALA A 83 27.27 27.75 2.08
C ALA A 83 28.13 28.79 1.32
N ASP A 84 27.52 29.54 0.40
CA ASP A 84 28.18 30.56 -0.43
C ASP A 84 28.01 32.01 0.11
N GLY A 85 27.66 32.17 1.39
CA GLY A 85 27.40 33.47 2.05
C GLY A 85 28.36 33.80 3.18
#